data_AF-A0A354B1U9-F1
#
_entry.id   AF-A0A354B1U9-F1
#
_cell.length_a   1.000
_cell.length_b   1.000
_cell.length_c   1.000
_cell.angle_alpha   90.00
_cell.angle_beta   90.00
_cell.angle_gamma   90.00
#
_symmetry.space_group_name_H-M   'P 1'
#
loop_
_entity.id
_entity.type
_entity.pdbx_description
1 polymer ?
#
loop_
_entity_poly.entity_id
_entity_poly.type
_entity_poly.pdbx_seq_one_letter_code
_entity_poly.pdbx_strand_id
1 'polypeptide(L)'
;MQPLYKYRTLQNWKFVLDALLNSRLYAATFEDLNDPMEGLFKYEPSLVNEHILDELYNDKKKLKICSLSRTPTNDLMWSYYADGLRASVLRSNQGVASW
;
A
#
# COMPACT_ATOMS: atom_id res chain seq x y z
N MET A 1 -18.21 2.03 -13.17
CA MET A 1 -16.95 1.64 -12.51
C MET A 1 -17.26 1.21 -11.08
N GLN A 2 -16.75 0.07 -10.60
CA GLN A 2 -17.03 -0.38 -9.24
C GLN A 2 -16.12 0.33 -8.23
N PRO A 3 -16.63 0.69 -7.03
CA PRO A 3 -15.84 1.39 -6.03
C PRO A 3 -14.77 0.50 -5.41
N LEU A 4 -13.61 1.10 -5.13
CA LEU A 4 -12.49 0.48 -4.40
C LEU A 4 -12.28 1.20 -3.08
N TYR A 5 -11.81 0.47 -2.08
CA TYR A 5 -11.77 0.87 -0.68
C TYR A 5 -10.37 0.69 -0.11
N LYS A 6 -9.83 1.75 0.51
CA LYS A 6 -8.58 1.73 1.25
C LYS A 6 -8.89 1.70 2.75
N TYR A 7 -8.46 0.65 3.43
CA TYR A 7 -8.49 0.58 4.89
C TYR A 7 -7.29 1.32 5.45
N ARG A 8 -7.52 2.21 6.41
CA ARG A 8 -6.41 2.92 7.07
C ARG A 8 -6.76 3.39 8.46
N THR A 9 -5.83 3.18 9.39
CA THR A 9 -5.82 3.73 10.74
C THR A 9 -5.98 5.26 10.80
N LEU A 10 -6.69 5.76 11.83
CA LEU A 10 -6.84 7.18 12.14
C LEU A 10 -5.72 7.75 13.03
N GLN A 11 -4.78 6.91 13.49
CA GLN A 11 -3.66 7.36 14.32
C GLN A 11 -2.85 8.48 13.66
N ASN A 12 -2.74 8.45 12.33
CA ASN A 12 -2.16 9.53 11.53
C ASN A 12 -3.23 10.27 10.72
N TRP A 13 -4.21 10.85 11.42
CA TRP A 13 -5.36 11.54 10.83
C TRP A 13 -5.00 12.63 9.81
N LYS A 14 -3.81 13.24 9.91
CA LYS A 14 -3.33 14.24 8.93
C LYS A 14 -3.25 13.67 7.51
N PHE A 15 -2.83 12.41 7.36
CA PHE A 15 -2.82 11.74 6.06
C PHE A 15 -4.23 11.47 5.53
N VAL A 16 -5.17 11.15 6.42
CA VAL A 16 -6.57 10.93 6.05
C VAL A 16 -7.18 12.25 5.58
N LEU A 17 -6.93 13.34 6.32
CA LEU A 17 -7.37 14.69 5.96
C LEU A 17 -6.78 15.13 4.61
N ASP A 18 -5.48 14.93 4.42
CA ASP A 18 -4.79 15.23 3.17
C ASP A 18 -5.37 14.43 1.98
N ALA A 19 -5.64 13.14 2.18
CA ALA A 19 -6.23 12.29 1.15
C ALA A 19 -7.62 12.77 0.73
N LEU A 20 -8.43 13.22 1.69
CA LEU A 20 -9.77 13.75 1.45
C LEU A 20 -9.73 15.13 0.78
N LEU A 21 -8.93 16.06 1.29
CA LEU A 21 -8.85 17.43 0.78
C LEU A 21 -8.21 17.48 -0.62
N ASN A 22 -7.18 16.66 -0.85
CA ASN A 22 -6.43 16.67 -2.11
C ASN A 22 -6.85 15.55 -3.07
N SER A 23 -7.90 14.78 -2.75
CA SER A 23 -8.39 13.67 -3.57
C SER A 23 -7.30 12.69 -4.03
N ARG A 24 -6.35 12.38 -3.13
CA ARG A 24 -5.18 11.54 -3.42
C ARG A 24 -5.05 10.41 -2.42
N LEU A 25 -4.42 9.31 -2.81
CA LEU A 25 -4.16 8.18 -1.91
C LEU A 25 -2.67 8.02 -1.71
N TYR A 26 -2.27 7.79 -0.47
CA TYR A 26 -0.89 7.46 -0.16
C TYR A 26 -0.58 6.02 -0.59
N ALA A 27 0.47 5.87 -1.38
CA ALA A 27 1.03 4.60 -1.78
C ALA A 27 2.40 4.43 -1.10
N ALA A 28 2.60 3.27 -0.50
CA ALA A 28 3.81 2.93 0.26
C ALA A 28 4.89 2.38 -0.66
N THR A 29 6.17 2.54 -0.31
CA THR A 29 7.21 1.70 -0.92
C THR A 29 7.10 0.28 -0.36
N PHE A 30 7.76 -0.70 -0.98
CA PHE A 30 7.76 -2.06 -0.44
C PHE A 30 8.45 -2.17 0.93
N GLU A 31 9.32 -1.22 1.29
CA GLU A 31 10.00 -1.16 2.59
C GLU A 31 9.05 -0.68 3.69
N ASP A 32 8.02 0.10 3.34
CA ASP A 32 7.04 0.69 4.26
C ASP A 32 5.76 -0.15 4.41
N LEU A 33 5.72 -1.35 3.81
CA LEU A 33 4.58 -2.27 3.93
C LEU A 33 4.52 -2.87 5.33
N ASN A 34 3.30 -3.18 5.77
CA ASN A 34 3.05 -3.77 7.09
C ASN A 34 3.51 -5.23 7.19
N ASP A 35 3.63 -5.92 6.05
CA ASP A 35 4.18 -7.27 5.97
C ASP A 35 5.53 -7.25 5.25
N PRO A 36 6.65 -7.52 5.95
CA PRO A 36 7.98 -7.59 5.36
C PRO A 36 8.11 -8.66 4.26
N MET A 37 7.27 -9.71 4.28
CA MET A 37 7.30 -10.78 3.28
C MET A 37 6.63 -10.39 1.97
N GLU A 38 5.77 -9.37 1.98
CA GLU A 38 5.10 -8.85 0.77
C GLU A 38 6.13 -8.23 -0.22
N GLY A 39 7.33 -7.92 0.28
CA GLY A 39 8.44 -7.40 -0.51
C GLY A 39 9.50 -8.41 -0.97
N LEU A 40 9.38 -9.70 -0.60
CA LEU A 40 10.42 -10.69 -0.87
C LEU A 40 10.27 -11.32 -2.27
N PHE A 41 11.38 -11.55 -2.98
CA PHE A 41 11.38 -12.33 -4.22
C PHE A 41 12.43 -13.42 -4.19
N LYS A 42 12.12 -14.49 -4.92
CA LYS A 42 13.07 -15.58 -5.17
C LYS A 42 13.77 -15.29 -6.47
N TYR A 43 15.09 -15.41 -6.45
CA TYR A 43 15.91 -15.39 -7.65
C TYR A 43 16.86 -16.59 -7.61
N GLU A 44 17.35 -16.97 -8.78
CA GLU A 44 18.30 -18.06 -8.93
C GLU A 44 19.73 -17.50 -8.78
N PRO A 45 20.50 -17.88 -7.75
CA PRO A 45 21.82 -17.30 -7.48
C PRO A 45 22.82 -17.49 -8.62
N SER A 46 22.63 -18.52 -9.45
CA SER A 46 23.47 -18.80 -10.61
C SER A 46 23.19 -17.86 -11.81
N LEU A 47 22.07 -17.13 -11.80
CA LEU A 47 21.63 -16.26 -12.90
C LEU A 47 21.80 -14.76 -12.59
N VAL A 48 22.03 -14.39 -11.33
CA VAL A 48 22.03 -12.99 -10.89
C VAL A 48 23.26 -12.72 -10.03
N ASN A 49 24.05 -11.71 -10.42
CA ASN A 49 25.16 -11.22 -9.60
C ASN A 49 24.71 -10.10 -8.65
N GLU A 50 25.54 -9.75 -7.68
CA GLU A 50 25.22 -8.73 -6.66
C GLU A 50 24.84 -7.37 -7.27
N HIS A 51 25.51 -6.95 -8.35
CA HIS A 51 25.21 -5.69 -9.02
C HIS A 51 23.79 -5.65 -9.59
N ILE A 52 23.33 -6.73 -10.24
CA ILE A 52 21.97 -6.81 -10.77
C ILE A 52 20.95 -6.83 -9.63
N LEU A 53 21.26 -7.50 -8.51
CA LEU A 53 20.39 -7.48 -7.32
C LEU A 53 20.24 -6.07 -6.76
N ASP A 54 21.32 -5.31 -6.67
CA ASP A 54 21.31 -3.94 -6.19
C ASP A 54 20.51 -3.02 -7.13
N GLU A 55 20.67 -3.18 -8.45
CA GLU A 55 19.87 -2.43 -9.42
C GLU A 55 18.38 -2.75 -9.30
N LEU A 56 18.01 -4.04 -9.24
CA LEU A 56 16.62 -4.47 -9.08
C LEU A 56 16.02 -3.98 -7.76
N TYR A 57 16.79 -4.00 -6.68
CA TYR A 57 16.37 -3.48 -5.38
C TYR A 57 16.09 -1.98 -5.46
N ASN A 58 17.02 -1.21 -6.05
CA ASN A 58 16.91 0.24 -6.20
C ASN A 58 15.76 0.64 -7.11
N ASP A 59 15.53 -0.10 -8.20
CA ASP A 59 14.40 0.16 -9.09
C ASP A 59 13.08 -0.16 -8.42
N LYS A 60 13.01 -1.26 -7.66
CA LYS A 60 11.82 -1.58 -6.90
C LYS A 60 11.51 -0.54 -5.83
N LYS A 61 12.52 0.04 -5.19
CA LYS A 61 12.34 1.09 -4.17
C LYS A 61 11.62 2.33 -4.71
N LYS A 62 11.71 2.58 -6.01
CA LYS A 62 10.99 3.67 -6.69
C LYS A 62 9.50 3.37 -6.86
N LEU A 63 9.09 2.11 -6.84
CA LEU A 63 7.70 1.72 -7.03
C LEU A 63 6.84 2.05 -5.80
N LYS A 64 5.60 2.46 -6.08
CA LYS A 64 4.61 2.79 -5.07
C LYS A 64 3.44 1.83 -5.14
N ILE A 65 3.07 1.27 -3.99
CA ILE A 65 2.07 0.23 -3.86
C ILE A 65 0.87 0.79 -3.10
N CYS A 66 -0.31 0.65 -3.70
CA CYS A 66 -1.58 1.01 -3.07
C CYS A 66 -2.54 -0.19 -3.07
N SER A 67 -2.58 -0.91 -1.96
CA SER A 67 -3.53 -2.02 -1.76
C SER A 67 -4.95 -1.48 -1.59
N LEU A 68 -5.88 -1.90 -2.44
CA LEU A 68 -7.29 -1.50 -2.46
C LEU A 68 -8.18 -2.74 -2.47
N SER A 69 -9.28 -2.70 -1.72
CA SER A 69 -10.26 -3.77 -1.65
C SER A 69 -11.54 -3.41 -2.40
N ARG A 70 -12.24 -4.40 -2.95
CA ARG A 70 -13.59 -4.21 -3.51
C ARG A 70 -14.68 -4.21 -2.44
N THR A 71 -14.42 -4.80 -1.27
CA THR A 71 -15.35 -4.88 -0.16
C THR A 71 -14.89 -3.97 0.98
N PRO A 72 -15.78 -3.12 1.54
CA PRO A 72 -15.50 -2.27 2.70
C PRO A 72 -15.79 -2.96 4.06
N THR A 73 -16.35 -4.16 4.04
CA THR A 73 -16.82 -4.90 5.22
C THR A 73 -15.98 -6.16 5.50
N ASN A 74 -14.70 -6.17 5.13
CA ASN A 74 -13.84 -7.31 5.40
C ASN A 74 -13.26 -7.20 6.81
N ASP A 75 -13.77 -8.00 7.75
CA ASP A 75 -13.39 -7.95 9.16
C ASP A 75 -11.90 -8.20 9.40
N LEU A 76 -11.28 -9.05 8.58
CA LEU A 76 -9.83 -9.32 8.62
C LEU A 76 -9.03 -8.08 8.21
N MET A 77 -9.48 -7.39 7.17
CA MET A 77 -8.86 -6.13 6.74
C MET A 77 -9.04 -5.04 7.79
N TRP A 78 -10.19 -5.00 8.47
CA TRP A 78 -10.43 -4.10 9.58
C TRP A 78 -9.52 -4.38 10.78
N SER A 79 -9.25 -5.65 11.10
CA SER A 79 -8.35 -5.98 12.21
C SER A 79 -6.90 -5.63 11.91
N TYR A 80 -6.41 -5.93 10.70
CA TYR A 80 -5.00 -5.74 10.34
C TYR A 80 -4.65 -4.31 9.90
N TYR A 81 -5.55 -3.61 9.22
CA TYR A 81 -5.23 -2.32 8.58
C TYR A 81 -5.99 -1.13 9.17
N ALA A 82 -6.94 -1.38 10.08
CA ALA A 82 -7.76 -0.36 10.72
C ALA A 82 -7.67 -0.41 12.26
N ASP A 83 -6.51 -0.77 12.79
CA ASP A 83 -6.19 -0.68 14.24
C ASP A 83 -7.26 -1.35 15.13
N GLY A 84 -7.68 -2.57 14.78
CA GLY A 84 -8.73 -3.27 15.53
C GLY A 84 -10.06 -2.51 15.54
N LEU A 85 -10.57 -2.14 14.35
CA LEU A 85 -11.89 -1.49 14.13
C LEU A 85 -11.98 0.01 14.47
N ARG A 86 -10.86 0.70 14.75
CA ARG A 86 -10.83 2.14 15.11
C ARG A 86 -10.41 3.04 13.97
N ALA A 87 -10.86 2.74 12.75
CA ALA A 87 -10.38 3.49 11.60
C ALA A 87 -11.40 3.80 10.50
N SER A 88 -10.88 4.37 9.42
CA SER A 88 -11.67 4.90 8.31
C SER A 88 -11.43 4.11 7.02
N VAL A 89 -12.48 4.00 6.21
CA VAL A 89 -12.40 3.43 4.86
C VAL A 89 -12.58 4.55 3.85
N LEU A 90 -11.55 4.78 3.02
CA LEU A 90 -11.61 5.75 1.94
C LEU A 90 -12.11 5.05 0.68
N ARG A 91 -13.22 5.54 0.13
CA ARG A 91 -13.77 5.09 -1.16
C ARG A 91 -13.15 5.90 -2.29
N SER A 92 -12.49 5.23 -3.23
CA SER A 92 -12.05 5.85 -4.49
C SER A 92 -13.03 5.55 -5.62
N ASN A 93 -13.40 6.58 -6.37
CA ASN A 93 -14.21 6.49 -7.58
C ASN A 93 -13.39 6.74 -8.88
N GLN A 94 -12.09 7.06 -8.79
CA GLN A 94 -11.20 7.30 -9.95
C GLN A 94 -9.77 6.78 -9.70
N GLY A 95 -8.96 6.69 -10.78
CA GLY A 95 -7.61 6.13 -10.78
C GLY A 95 -6.68 6.78 -9.75
N VAL A 96 -5.85 5.95 -9.12
CA VAL A 96 -4.95 6.36 -8.03
C VAL A 96 -3.85 7.26 -8.59
N ALA A 97 -3.84 8.54 -8.22
CA ALA A 97 -2.69 9.41 -8.43
C ALA A 97 -1.65 9.14 -7.33
N SER A 98 -0.45 8.70 -7.72
CA SER A 98 0.70 8.45 -6.84
C SER A 98 1.82 9.46 -7.09
N TRP A 99 2.57 9.82 -6.04
CA TRP A 99 3.83 10.57 -6.10
C TRP A 99 5.01 9.62 -6.26
#